data_AF-A0A9P5H5M4-F1
#
_entry.id   AF-A0A9P5H5M4-F1
#
_cell.length_a   1.000
_cell.length_b   1.000
_cell.length_c   1.000
_cell.angle_alpha   90.00
_cell.angle_beta   90.00
_cell.angle_gamma   90.00
#
_symmetry.space_group_name_H-M   'P 1'
#
loop_
_entity.id
_entity.type
_entity.pdbx_description
1 polymer ?
#
loop_
_entity_poly.entity_id
_entity_poly.type
_entity_poly.pdbx_seq_one_letter_code
_entity_poly.pdbx_strand_id
1 'polypeptide(L)'
;MDNLNGKTELSDWRRHSLVPPTWEDSVRVVSIDESAEAGRSLAHSFATDAMSRYVLDGDDMAGYSDEHKWKLHVDIMTYMVAAHVYKGVVTAIGPDYDAVALWLPPGKNMEDWWTTLRSGMWRLWYQLSPEGRRRYFDEMIPVLNHTKEEVMADRDSECYYLVYLGTKPNARGKGYAGKLIRDMIEKADAENRPVYLESSNEHTNAYYAKFGFEVKRVVAFERGRDPVQLYIMVREPQAPKPVYSAAPVLLSALGGGVKV
;
A
#
# COMPACT_ATOMS: atom_id res chain seq x y z
N MET A 1 18.25 29.48 -45.98
CA MET A 1 18.66 28.38 -45.08
C MET A 1 17.76 28.48 -43.86
N ASP A 2 16.55 27.95 -44.00
CA ASP A 2 15.52 28.03 -42.98
C ASP A 2 15.43 26.72 -42.21
N ASN A 3 15.06 26.86 -40.94
CA ASN A 3 14.39 25.85 -40.11
C ASN A 3 15.25 24.72 -39.48
N LEU A 4 15.99 25.08 -38.42
CA LEU A 4 16.35 24.13 -37.35
C LEU A 4 15.79 24.51 -35.97
N ASN A 5 15.17 25.69 -35.80
CA ASN A 5 14.64 26.12 -34.50
C ASN A 5 13.23 25.59 -34.17
N GLY A 6 12.46 25.14 -35.18
CA GLY A 6 11.09 24.69 -34.97
C GLY A 6 10.96 23.32 -34.28
N LYS A 7 11.96 22.43 -34.37
CA LYS A 7 11.88 21.08 -33.78
C LYS A 7 12.05 21.06 -32.26
N THR A 8 12.85 21.98 -31.72
CA THR A 8 13.11 22.07 -30.28
C THR A 8 11.90 22.67 -29.55
N GLU A 9 11.32 23.76 -30.07
CA GLU A 9 10.06 24.30 -29.53
C GLU A 9 8.89 23.32 -29.67
N LEU A 10 8.82 22.57 -30.79
CA LEU A 10 7.79 21.54 -30.99
C LEU A 10 7.86 20.37 -29.98
N SER A 11 9.00 20.19 -29.31
CA SER A 11 9.22 19.13 -28.33
C SER A 11 8.91 19.55 -26.89
N ASP A 12 9.03 20.85 -26.58
CA ASP A 12 8.75 21.40 -25.25
C ASP A 12 7.25 21.65 -25.02
N TRP A 13 6.48 22.09 -26.03
CA TRP A 13 5.02 22.28 -25.84
C TRP A 13 4.29 20.96 -25.58
N ARG A 14 4.80 19.84 -26.09
CA ARG A 14 4.22 18.49 -25.86
C ARG A 14 4.43 17.97 -24.44
N ARG A 15 5.29 18.62 -23.64
CA ARG A 15 5.62 18.20 -22.27
C ARG A 15 5.00 19.07 -21.20
N HIS A 16 4.32 20.16 -21.56
CA HIS A 16 3.61 20.98 -20.59
C HIS A 16 2.34 20.24 -20.14
N SER A 17 2.49 19.42 -19.10
CA SER A 17 1.36 18.82 -18.41
C SER A 17 0.74 19.85 -17.46
N LEU A 18 -0.59 19.94 -17.47
CA LEU A 18 -1.33 20.68 -16.44
C LEU A 18 -1.38 19.92 -15.10
N VAL A 19 -0.97 18.65 -15.08
CA VAL A 19 -0.82 17.89 -13.84
C VAL A 19 0.39 18.44 -13.08
N PRO A 20 0.23 18.87 -11.82
CA PRO A 20 1.34 19.39 -11.04
C PRO A 20 2.45 18.33 -10.90
N PRO A 21 3.72 18.65 -11.24
CA PRO A 21 4.84 17.71 -11.11
C PRO A 21 5.02 17.20 -9.68
N THR A 22 4.66 18.01 -8.69
CA THR A 22 4.72 17.66 -7.27
C THR A 22 3.92 16.42 -6.94
N TRP A 23 2.82 16.13 -7.67
CA TRP A 23 1.98 14.96 -7.43
C TRP A 23 2.69 13.64 -7.72
N GLU A 24 3.73 13.65 -8.56
CA GLU A 24 4.51 12.45 -8.86
C GLU A 24 5.49 12.10 -7.74
N ASP A 25 5.83 13.07 -6.89
CA ASP A 25 6.85 12.96 -5.85
C ASP A 25 6.30 13.08 -4.42
N SER A 26 5.12 13.67 -4.23
CA SER A 26 4.55 13.88 -2.90
C SER A 26 3.60 12.76 -2.49
N VAL A 27 3.93 12.13 -1.37
CA VAL A 27 2.97 11.32 -0.62
C VAL A 27 2.05 12.28 0.15
N ARG A 28 0.75 12.02 0.10
CA ARG A 28 -0.25 12.79 0.85
C ARG A 28 -1.21 11.87 1.59
N VAL A 29 -1.78 12.38 2.68
CA VAL A 29 -2.85 11.71 3.40
C VAL A 29 -4.17 11.86 2.64
N VAL A 30 -4.98 10.81 2.63
CA VAL A 30 -6.31 10.76 2.03
C VAL A 30 -7.36 11.06 3.11
N SER A 31 -8.29 11.96 2.79
CA SER A 31 -9.42 12.31 3.67
C SER A 31 -10.64 11.43 3.44
N ILE A 32 -11.66 11.55 4.30
CA ILE A 32 -12.85 10.70 4.24
C ILE A 32 -13.64 10.91 2.93
N ASP A 33 -13.70 12.14 2.44
CA ASP A 33 -14.44 12.51 1.22
C ASP A 33 -13.82 11.91 -0.05
N GLU A 34 -12.57 11.46 0.04
CA GLU A 34 -11.78 10.88 -1.05
C GLU A 34 -11.78 9.34 -1.02
N SER A 35 -12.48 8.72 -0.07
CA SER A 35 -12.45 7.27 0.15
C SER A 35 -13.00 6.48 -1.05
N ALA A 36 -13.93 7.07 -1.80
CA ALA A 36 -14.51 6.44 -2.97
C ALA A 36 -13.48 6.32 -4.10
N GLU A 37 -12.74 7.38 -4.41
CA GLU A 37 -11.71 7.38 -5.44
C GLU A 37 -10.51 6.51 -5.06
N ALA A 38 -10.02 6.63 -3.83
CA ALA A 38 -8.94 5.78 -3.33
C ALA A 38 -9.34 4.30 -3.30
N GLY A 39 -10.59 3.99 -2.89
CA GLY A 39 -11.13 2.62 -2.91
C GLY A 39 -11.21 2.05 -4.32
N ARG A 40 -11.64 2.84 -5.32
CA ARG A 40 -11.61 2.43 -6.73
C ARG A 40 -10.18 2.17 -7.23
N SER A 41 -9.21 2.98 -6.81
CA SER A 41 -7.80 2.75 -7.16
C SER A 41 -7.29 1.41 -6.64
N LEU A 42 -7.58 1.09 -5.38
CA LEU A 42 -7.26 -0.23 -4.83
C LEU A 42 -8.02 -1.34 -5.55
N ALA A 43 -9.30 -1.16 -5.84
CA ALA A 43 -10.09 -2.15 -6.57
C ALA A 43 -9.44 -2.51 -7.92
N HIS A 44 -8.96 -1.51 -8.68
CA HIS A 44 -8.19 -1.74 -9.91
C HIS A 44 -6.84 -2.41 -9.67
N SER A 45 -6.15 -2.05 -8.59
CA SER A 45 -4.85 -2.63 -8.24
C SER A 45 -4.95 -4.12 -7.88
N PHE A 46 -6.04 -4.50 -7.21
CA PHE A 46 -6.32 -5.83 -6.67
C PHE A 46 -7.37 -6.60 -7.51
N ALA A 47 -7.68 -6.15 -8.73
CA ALA A 47 -8.72 -6.76 -9.58
C ALA A 47 -8.48 -8.25 -9.88
N THR A 48 -7.23 -8.69 -9.85
CA THR A 48 -6.81 -10.07 -10.08
C THR A 48 -6.11 -10.68 -8.87
N ASP A 49 -6.24 -10.07 -7.69
CA ASP A 49 -5.60 -10.55 -6.46
C ASP A 49 -6.25 -11.84 -5.97
N ALA A 50 -5.42 -12.81 -5.57
CA ALA A 50 -5.88 -14.13 -5.17
C ALA A 50 -6.76 -14.08 -3.91
N MET A 51 -6.42 -13.23 -2.93
CA MET A 51 -7.21 -13.11 -1.69
C MET A 51 -8.57 -12.43 -1.94
N SER A 52 -8.59 -11.37 -2.75
CA SER A 52 -9.83 -10.70 -3.15
C SER A 52 -10.78 -11.67 -3.86
N ARG A 53 -10.23 -12.50 -4.76
CA ARG A 53 -10.99 -13.56 -5.43
C ARG A 53 -11.40 -14.70 -4.51
N TYR A 54 -10.57 -15.07 -3.53
CA TYR A 54 -10.92 -16.09 -2.54
C TYR A 54 -12.24 -15.78 -1.83
N VAL A 55 -12.44 -14.52 -1.48
CA VAL A 55 -13.67 -14.06 -0.80
C VAL A 55 -14.86 -13.94 -1.77
N LEU A 56 -14.63 -13.55 -3.02
CA LEU A 56 -15.69 -13.15 -3.97
C LEU A 56 -16.06 -14.20 -5.03
N ASP A 57 -15.20 -15.16 -5.31
CA ASP A 57 -15.38 -16.24 -6.29
C ASP A 57 -15.66 -17.59 -5.60
N GLY A 58 -16.60 -17.61 -4.66
CA GLY A 58 -17.18 -18.86 -4.14
C GLY A 58 -18.04 -19.57 -5.19
N ASP A 59 -18.27 -20.88 -5.03
CA ASP A 59 -19.15 -21.65 -5.93
C ASP A 59 -20.59 -21.09 -5.93
N ASP A 60 -21.02 -20.52 -4.80
CA ASP A 60 -22.32 -19.86 -4.66
C ASP A 60 -22.42 -18.52 -5.42
N MET A 61 -21.30 -18.01 -5.93
CA MET A 61 -21.21 -16.82 -6.76
C MET A 61 -21.03 -17.13 -8.25
N ALA A 62 -21.06 -18.41 -8.67
CA ALA A 62 -20.84 -18.81 -10.07
C ALA A 62 -21.90 -18.29 -11.05
N GLY A 63 -23.14 -18.05 -10.57
CA GLY A 63 -24.23 -17.52 -11.39
C GLY A 63 -24.32 -15.99 -11.45
N TYR A 64 -23.48 -15.27 -10.70
CA TYR A 64 -23.47 -13.81 -10.67
C TYR A 64 -22.58 -13.24 -11.77
N SER A 65 -22.96 -12.09 -12.33
CA SER A 65 -22.17 -11.44 -13.38
C SER A 65 -20.86 -10.85 -12.85
N ASP A 66 -19.89 -10.67 -13.74
CA ASP A 66 -18.61 -10.05 -13.41
C ASP A 66 -18.79 -8.61 -12.92
N GLU A 67 -19.78 -7.87 -13.44
CA GLU A 67 -20.10 -6.52 -12.97
C GLU A 67 -20.61 -6.50 -11.54
N HIS A 68 -21.38 -7.51 -11.13
CA HIS A 68 -21.84 -7.63 -9.75
C HIS A 68 -20.66 -7.86 -8.80
N LYS A 69 -19.77 -8.80 -9.14
CA LYS A 69 -18.57 -9.09 -8.37
C LYS A 69 -17.62 -7.89 -8.31
N TRP A 70 -17.46 -7.20 -9.44
CA TRP A 70 -16.68 -5.97 -9.52
C TRP A 70 -17.24 -4.88 -8.63
N LYS A 71 -18.56 -4.67 -8.64
CA LYS A 71 -19.19 -3.69 -7.75
C LYS A 71 -18.93 -4.03 -6.28
N LEU A 72 -19.07 -5.30 -5.90
CA LEU A 72 -18.82 -5.75 -4.54
C LEU A 72 -17.35 -5.56 -4.14
N HIS A 73 -16.41 -5.86 -5.04
CA HIS A 73 -14.98 -5.61 -4.84
C HIS A 73 -14.68 -4.12 -4.61
N VAL A 74 -15.29 -3.23 -5.40
CA VAL A 74 -15.17 -1.78 -5.21
C VAL A 74 -15.75 -1.34 -3.87
N ASP A 75 -16.93 -1.85 -3.49
CA ASP A 75 -17.56 -1.55 -2.21
C ASP A 75 -16.64 -1.96 -1.04
N ILE A 76 -16.07 -3.18 -1.07
CA ILE A 76 -15.12 -3.66 -0.05
C ILE A 76 -13.91 -2.73 0.05
N MET A 77 -13.28 -2.39 -1.07
CA MET A 77 -12.09 -1.53 -1.07
C MET A 77 -12.41 -0.12 -0.56
N THR A 78 -13.57 0.44 -0.92
CA THR A 78 -14.03 1.73 -0.39
C THR A 78 -14.28 1.68 1.12
N TYR A 79 -14.89 0.60 1.63
CA TYR A 79 -15.12 0.46 3.08
C TYR A 79 -13.80 0.29 3.84
N MET A 80 -12.85 -0.48 3.29
CA MET A 80 -11.52 -0.63 3.88
C MET A 80 -10.79 0.71 3.93
N VAL A 81 -10.81 1.50 2.85
CA VAL A 81 -10.24 2.86 2.86
C VAL A 81 -10.90 3.72 3.92
N ALA A 82 -12.23 3.80 3.93
CA ALA A 82 -12.96 4.63 4.88
C ALA A 82 -12.65 4.22 6.34
N ALA A 83 -12.58 2.92 6.63
CA ALA A 83 -12.23 2.42 7.96
C ALA A 83 -10.81 2.85 8.37
N HIS A 84 -9.85 2.80 7.45
CA HIS A 84 -8.47 3.23 7.70
C HIS A 84 -8.33 4.75 7.79
N VAL A 85 -9.20 5.54 7.14
CA VAL A 85 -9.25 6.99 7.36
C VAL A 85 -9.71 7.31 8.79
N TYR A 86 -10.66 6.54 9.35
CA TYR A 86 -11.14 6.79 10.71
C TYR A 86 -10.18 6.33 11.82
N LYS A 87 -9.44 5.23 11.60
CA LYS A 87 -8.65 4.58 12.65
C LYS A 87 -7.15 4.50 12.40
N GLY A 88 -6.75 4.65 11.16
CA GLY A 88 -5.38 4.49 10.72
C GLY A 88 -4.88 5.70 9.94
N VAL A 89 -4.07 5.42 8.92
CA VAL A 89 -3.56 6.42 7.98
C VAL A 89 -3.70 5.85 6.58
N VAL A 90 -4.33 6.61 5.69
CA VAL A 90 -4.37 6.29 4.26
C VAL A 90 -3.48 7.29 3.54
N THR A 91 -2.51 6.80 2.78
CA THR A 91 -1.64 7.64 1.95
C THR A 91 -1.83 7.34 0.47
N ALA A 92 -1.68 8.36 -0.36
CA ALA A 92 -1.76 8.25 -1.82
C ALA A 92 -0.67 9.08 -2.50
N ILE A 93 -0.34 8.71 -3.72
CA ILE A 93 0.62 9.41 -4.59
C ILE A 93 0.23 9.28 -6.06
N GLY A 94 0.65 10.26 -6.86
CA GLY A 94 0.35 10.37 -8.28
C GLY A 94 -1.03 10.97 -8.55
N PRO A 95 -1.27 11.39 -9.80
CA PRO A 95 -2.58 11.87 -10.22
C PRO A 95 -3.63 10.78 -10.02
N ASP A 96 -4.85 11.19 -9.65
CA ASP A 96 -5.99 10.27 -9.52
C ASP A 96 -5.70 9.02 -8.66
N TYR A 97 -4.99 9.19 -7.54
CA TYR A 97 -4.70 8.08 -6.61
C TYR A 97 -3.97 6.91 -7.28
N ASP A 98 -3.05 7.19 -8.21
CA ASP A 98 -2.28 6.19 -8.97
C ASP A 98 -1.68 5.08 -8.10
N ALA A 99 -1.28 5.39 -6.86
CA ALA A 99 -1.03 4.40 -5.83
C ALA A 99 -1.60 4.82 -4.46
N VAL A 100 -2.01 3.84 -3.66
CA VAL A 100 -2.62 4.02 -2.34
C VAL A 100 -2.06 2.99 -1.35
N ALA A 101 -1.81 3.41 -0.11
CA ALA A 101 -1.41 2.55 1.00
C ALA A 101 -2.30 2.78 2.24
N LEU A 102 -2.69 1.69 2.90
CA LEU A 102 -3.51 1.69 4.12
C LEU A 102 -2.67 1.17 5.28
N TRP A 103 -2.59 1.97 6.33
CA TRP A 103 -1.78 1.69 7.51
C TRP A 103 -2.63 1.72 8.77
N LEU A 104 -2.38 0.77 9.67
CA LEU A 104 -2.80 0.85 11.07
C LEU A 104 -1.59 1.16 11.95
N PRO A 105 -1.60 2.30 12.67
CA PRO A 105 -0.56 2.63 13.64
C PRO A 105 -0.59 1.70 14.87
N PRO A 106 0.50 1.68 15.66
CA PRO A 106 0.58 0.96 16.92
C PRO A 106 -0.61 1.24 17.85
N GLY A 107 -1.12 0.19 18.50
CA GLY A 107 -2.23 0.24 19.44
C GLY A 107 -3.59 0.56 18.82
N LYS A 108 -3.70 0.57 17.48
CA LYS A 108 -4.96 0.73 16.77
C LYS A 108 -5.43 -0.61 16.21
N ASN A 109 -6.71 -0.88 16.39
CA ASN A 109 -7.42 -1.96 15.73
C ASN A 109 -8.72 -1.41 15.11
N MET A 110 -9.39 -2.26 14.33
CA MET A 110 -10.58 -1.87 13.56
C MET A 110 -11.89 -2.41 14.16
N GLU A 111 -11.87 -2.76 15.44
CA GLU A 111 -12.93 -3.53 16.10
C GLU A 111 -14.02 -2.66 16.75
N ASP A 112 -13.94 -1.33 16.65
CA ASP A 112 -14.94 -0.46 17.26
C ASP A 112 -16.17 -0.26 16.37
N TRP A 113 -17.34 -0.29 17.00
CA TRP A 113 -18.64 -0.17 16.34
C TRP A 113 -18.80 1.10 15.49
N TRP A 114 -18.15 2.20 15.90
CA TRP A 114 -18.28 3.48 15.21
C TRP A 114 -17.59 3.46 13.86
N THR A 115 -16.36 2.93 13.80
CA THR A 115 -15.66 2.68 12.56
C THR A 115 -16.44 1.72 11.68
N THR A 116 -16.96 0.62 12.23
CA THR A 116 -17.76 -0.35 11.47
C THR A 116 -18.99 0.31 10.83
N LEU A 117 -19.71 1.15 11.58
CA LEU A 117 -20.90 1.86 11.11
C LEU A 117 -20.56 2.90 10.02
N ARG A 118 -19.61 3.79 10.33
CA ARG A 118 -19.24 4.95 9.49
C ARG A 118 -18.54 4.56 8.20
N SER A 119 -17.72 3.51 8.22
CA SER A 119 -17.02 3.00 7.04
C SER A 119 -17.93 2.23 6.09
N GLY A 120 -19.04 1.68 6.60
CA GLY A 120 -19.93 0.80 5.83
C GLY A 120 -19.54 -0.68 5.90
N MET A 121 -18.52 -1.06 6.66
CA MET A 121 -18.10 -2.46 6.83
C MET A 121 -19.25 -3.39 7.26
N TRP A 122 -20.23 -2.89 8.02
CA TRP A 122 -21.43 -3.65 8.39
C TRP A 122 -22.26 -4.14 7.18
N ARG A 123 -22.17 -3.45 6.04
CA ARG A 123 -22.89 -3.83 4.81
C ARG A 123 -22.36 -5.12 4.21
N LEU A 124 -21.09 -5.45 4.45
CA LEU A 124 -20.48 -6.69 3.95
C LEU A 124 -21.22 -7.94 4.43
N TRP A 125 -21.78 -7.91 5.64
CA TRP A 125 -22.63 -8.99 6.15
C TRP A 125 -23.86 -9.27 5.28
N TYR A 126 -24.37 -8.25 4.57
CA TYR A 126 -25.55 -8.37 3.72
C TYR A 126 -25.19 -8.49 2.22
N GLN A 127 -23.99 -8.07 1.83
CA GLN A 127 -23.55 -8.08 0.44
C GLN A 127 -22.78 -9.34 0.06
N LEU A 128 -22.04 -9.94 0.99
CA LEU A 128 -21.33 -11.20 0.76
C LEU A 128 -22.31 -12.37 0.66
N SER A 129 -22.01 -13.33 -0.19
CA SER A 129 -22.71 -14.61 -0.25
C SER A 129 -22.54 -15.40 1.07
N PRO A 130 -23.35 -16.44 1.34
CA PRO A 130 -23.14 -17.32 2.48
C PRO A 130 -21.71 -17.86 2.59
N GLU A 131 -21.12 -18.35 1.50
CA GLU A 131 -19.74 -18.84 1.51
C GLU A 131 -18.74 -17.68 1.62
N GLY A 132 -18.98 -16.55 0.95
CA GLY A 132 -18.12 -15.36 1.07
C GLY A 132 -18.06 -14.84 2.52
N ARG A 133 -19.19 -14.86 3.24
CA ARG A 133 -19.22 -14.53 4.67
C ARG A 133 -18.40 -15.50 5.50
N ARG A 134 -18.52 -16.80 5.25
CA ARG A 134 -17.76 -17.82 5.96
C ARG A 134 -16.26 -17.65 5.74
N ARG A 135 -15.84 -17.48 4.48
CA ARG A 135 -14.44 -17.24 4.12
C ARG A 135 -13.90 -15.95 4.74
N TYR A 136 -14.69 -14.88 4.77
CA TYR A 136 -14.25 -13.59 5.29
C TYR A 136 -14.25 -13.53 6.84
N PHE A 137 -15.39 -13.80 7.47
CA PHE A 137 -15.61 -13.60 8.91
C PHE A 137 -15.22 -14.81 9.77
N ASP A 138 -15.45 -16.03 9.30
CA ASP A 138 -15.23 -17.24 10.11
C ASP A 138 -13.84 -17.85 9.89
N GLU A 139 -13.11 -17.40 8.85
CA GLU A 139 -11.82 -17.95 8.46
C GLU A 139 -10.75 -16.86 8.31
N MET A 140 -10.87 -15.97 7.32
CA MET A 140 -9.82 -15.01 6.99
C MET A 140 -9.50 -14.08 8.16
N ILE A 141 -10.48 -13.38 8.74
CA ILE A 141 -10.24 -12.47 9.88
C ILE A 141 -9.60 -13.21 11.07
N PRO A 142 -10.17 -14.33 11.56
CA PRO A 142 -9.57 -15.08 12.67
C PRO A 142 -8.13 -15.53 12.39
N VAL A 143 -7.88 -16.03 11.18
CA VAL A 143 -6.55 -16.50 10.78
C VAL A 143 -5.55 -15.35 10.74
N LEU A 144 -5.92 -14.19 10.19
CA LEU A 144 -5.04 -13.01 10.15
C LEU A 144 -4.72 -12.51 11.56
N ASN A 145 -5.75 -12.34 12.40
CA ASN A 145 -5.58 -11.87 13.77
C ASN A 145 -4.69 -12.82 14.58
N HIS A 146 -5.00 -14.12 14.56
CA HIS A 146 -4.23 -15.13 15.29
C HIS A 146 -2.79 -15.20 14.79
N THR A 147 -2.57 -15.15 13.48
CA THR A 147 -1.21 -15.22 12.91
C THR A 147 -0.39 -13.99 13.29
N LYS A 148 -1.01 -12.79 13.28
CA LYS A 148 -0.34 -11.56 13.72
C LYS A 148 0.04 -11.64 15.20
N GLU A 149 -0.88 -12.08 16.05
CA GLU A 149 -0.63 -12.29 17.48
C GLU A 149 0.50 -13.30 17.73
N GLU A 150 0.54 -14.42 17.00
CA GLU A 150 1.60 -15.43 17.12
C GLU A 150 2.97 -14.89 16.68
N VAL A 151 3.03 -14.20 15.53
CA VAL A 151 4.29 -13.72 14.94
C VAL A 151 4.85 -12.52 15.70
N MET A 152 3.98 -11.63 16.17
CA MET A 152 4.38 -10.40 16.85
C MET A 152 4.45 -10.56 18.37
N ALA A 153 3.71 -11.52 18.94
CA ALA A 153 3.63 -11.78 20.38
C ALA A 153 3.38 -10.48 21.17
N ASP A 154 4.20 -10.19 22.18
CA ASP A 154 4.09 -8.98 23.01
C ASP A 154 4.20 -7.66 22.20
N ARG A 155 4.73 -7.72 20.97
CA ARG A 155 4.92 -6.56 20.07
C ARG A 155 3.73 -6.31 19.15
N ASP A 156 2.65 -7.09 19.25
CA ASP A 156 1.46 -6.99 18.41
C ASP A 156 0.86 -5.58 18.38
N SER A 157 0.78 -4.96 19.57
CA SER A 157 0.29 -3.59 19.75
C SER A 157 1.32 -2.51 19.44
N GLU A 158 2.58 -2.87 19.18
CA GLU A 158 3.68 -1.90 19.04
C GLU A 158 4.10 -1.66 17.58
N CYS A 159 3.56 -2.44 16.64
CA CYS A 159 3.94 -2.38 15.24
C CYS A 159 3.03 -1.48 14.39
N TYR A 160 3.59 -0.94 13.31
CA TYR A 160 2.79 -0.47 12.19
C TYR A 160 2.35 -1.65 11.34
N TYR A 161 1.10 -1.64 10.88
CA TYR A 161 0.56 -2.69 10.04
C TYR A 161 0.17 -2.12 8.66
N LEU A 162 0.84 -2.58 7.60
CA LEU A 162 0.47 -2.32 6.21
C LEU A 162 -0.62 -3.29 5.76
N VAL A 163 -1.84 -2.80 5.64
CA VAL A 163 -3.02 -3.63 5.29
C VAL A 163 -3.21 -3.74 3.78
N TYR A 164 -3.04 -2.62 3.06
CA TYR A 164 -3.06 -2.61 1.59
C TYR A 164 -1.98 -1.72 1.02
N LEU A 165 -1.40 -2.15 -0.09
CA LEU A 165 -0.55 -1.36 -0.96
C LEU A 165 -0.89 -1.67 -2.41
N GLY A 166 -1.54 -0.71 -3.08
CA GLY A 166 -1.98 -0.85 -4.47
C GLY A 166 -1.34 0.19 -5.38
N THR A 167 -1.05 -0.20 -6.62
CA THR A 167 -0.72 0.73 -7.70
C THR A 167 -1.52 0.35 -8.93
N LYS A 168 -2.26 1.31 -9.49
CA LYS A 168 -3.06 1.10 -10.70
C LYS A 168 -2.21 0.53 -11.83
N PRO A 169 -2.76 -0.37 -12.67
CA PRO A 169 -1.99 -1.00 -13.75
C PRO A 169 -1.23 -0.02 -14.66
N ASN A 170 -1.84 1.12 -15.00
CA ASN A 170 -1.26 2.19 -15.83
C ASN A 170 -0.20 3.06 -15.12
N ALA A 171 -0.09 2.97 -13.80
CA ALA A 171 0.85 3.73 -12.99
C ALA A 171 2.04 2.91 -12.47
N ARG A 172 2.09 1.61 -12.80
CA ARG A 172 3.19 0.71 -12.43
C ARG A 172 4.50 1.14 -13.09
N GLY A 173 5.62 0.80 -12.45
CA GLY A 173 6.97 1.15 -12.94
C GLY A 173 7.44 2.58 -12.61
N LYS A 174 6.58 3.44 -12.06
CA LYS A 174 6.92 4.81 -11.64
C LYS A 174 7.55 4.92 -10.24
N GLY A 175 7.66 3.81 -9.52
CA GLY A 175 8.25 3.78 -8.17
C GLY A 175 7.35 4.27 -7.03
N TYR A 176 6.08 4.55 -7.30
CA TYR A 176 5.10 5.09 -6.35
C TYR A 176 4.89 4.24 -5.09
N ALA A 177 4.66 2.93 -5.24
CA ALA A 177 4.55 2.02 -4.10
C ALA A 177 5.78 2.11 -3.17
N GLY A 178 6.98 2.31 -3.74
CA GLY A 178 8.20 2.41 -2.94
C GLY A 178 8.30 3.73 -2.18
N LYS A 179 7.73 4.82 -2.71
CA LYS A 179 7.63 6.11 -2.02
C LYS A 179 6.65 6.01 -0.85
N LEU A 180 5.48 5.38 -1.05
CA LEU A 180 4.48 5.14 0.00
C LEU A 180 5.03 4.29 1.15
N ILE A 181 5.76 3.21 0.85
CA ILE A 181 6.40 2.39 1.90
C ILE A 181 7.46 3.22 2.65
N ARG A 182 8.37 3.89 1.93
CA ARG A 182 9.47 4.65 2.54
C ARG A 182 8.98 5.68 3.55
N ASP A 183 7.94 6.43 3.18
CA ASP A 183 7.32 7.44 4.04
C ASP A 183 6.95 6.90 5.42
N MET A 184 6.36 5.68 5.48
CA MET A 184 5.96 5.09 6.75
C MET A 184 7.06 4.32 7.47
N ILE A 185 7.94 3.60 6.75
CA ILE A 185 9.03 2.86 7.42
C ILE A 185 10.08 3.80 8.03
N GLU A 186 10.31 4.97 7.44
CA GLU A 186 11.20 5.99 8.03
C GLU A 186 10.62 6.55 9.33
N LYS A 187 9.29 6.75 9.38
CA LYS A 187 8.59 7.09 10.62
C LYS A 187 8.69 5.96 11.66
N ALA A 188 8.46 4.71 11.24
CA ALA A 188 8.56 3.56 12.13
C ALA A 188 9.98 3.39 12.70
N ASP A 189 11.02 3.60 11.89
CA ASP A 189 12.42 3.58 12.32
C ASP A 189 12.71 4.67 13.35
N ALA A 190 12.23 5.90 13.12
CA ALA A 190 12.40 7.01 14.06
C ALA A 190 11.71 6.75 15.41
N GLU A 191 10.61 5.98 15.42
CA GLU A 191 9.90 5.56 16.62
C GLU A 191 10.43 4.24 17.21
N ASN A 192 11.43 3.62 16.57
CA ASN A 192 11.97 2.30 16.90
C ASN A 192 10.89 1.22 16.96
N ARG A 193 10.03 1.17 15.94
CA ARG A 193 8.88 0.24 15.86
C ARG A 193 9.00 -0.70 14.67
N PRO A 194 8.62 -1.98 14.85
CA PRO A 194 8.56 -2.92 13.75
C PRO A 194 7.39 -2.59 12.82
N VAL A 195 7.48 -3.10 11.59
CA VAL A 195 6.42 -3.02 10.59
C VAL A 195 6.01 -4.42 10.15
N TYR A 196 4.72 -4.68 10.16
CA TYR A 196 4.11 -5.96 9.83
C TYR A 196 3.25 -5.82 8.57
N LEU A 197 3.24 -6.87 7.74
CA LEU A 197 2.35 -6.97 6.58
C LEU A 197 2.05 -8.42 6.23
N GLU A 198 0.98 -8.63 5.47
CA GLU A 198 0.74 -9.87 4.77
C GLU A 198 0.74 -9.66 3.25
N SER A 199 1.42 -10.56 2.53
CA SER A 199 1.50 -10.57 1.07
C SER A 199 0.80 -11.80 0.52
N SER A 200 -0.17 -11.63 -0.38
CA SER A 200 -0.88 -12.71 -1.08
C SER A 200 -0.15 -13.23 -2.32
N ASN A 201 1.07 -12.74 -2.58
CA ASN A 201 1.83 -13.08 -3.78
C ASN A 201 3.34 -13.20 -3.47
N GLU A 202 3.89 -14.40 -3.71
CA GLU A 202 5.31 -14.69 -3.49
C GLU A 202 6.22 -13.76 -4.29
N HIS A 203 5.84 -13.42 -5.53
CA HIS A 203 6.63 -12.56 -6.39
C HIS A 203 6.79 -11.14 -5.83
N THR A 204 5.87 -10.70 -4.96
CA THR A 204 5.93 -9.41 -4.28
C THR A 204 6.81 -9.47 -3.02
N ASN A 205 7.12 -10.65 -2.48
CA ASN A 205 7.98 -10.77 -1.29
C ASN A 205 9.40 -10.24 -1.56
N ALA A 206 9.95 -10.50 -2.75
CA ALA A 206 11.24 -9.96 -3.17
C ALA A 206 11.23 -8.43 -3.31
N TYR A 207 10.06 -7.84 -3.56
CA TYR A 207 9.89 -6.39 -3.55
C TYR A 207 9.93 -5.84 -2.12
N TYR A 208 9.20 -6.44 -1.17
CA TYR A 208 9.23 -6.03 0.24
C TYR A 208 10.58 -6.27 0.91
N ALA A 209 11.30 -7.33 0.54
CA ALA A 209 12.64 -7.62 1.06
C ALA A 209 13.64 -6.47 0.83
N LYS A 210 13.48 -5.69 -0.25
CA LYS A 210 14.32 -4.50 -0.52
C LYS A 210 14.16 -3.40 0.52
N PHE A 211 13.05 -3.40 1.26
CA PHE A 211 12.79 -2.48 2.36
C PHE A 211 13.15 -3.07 3.72
N GLY A 212 13.69 -4.30 3.78
CA GLY A 212 14.09 -4.96 5.02
C GLY A 212 13.01 -5.85 5.65
N PHE A 213 11.93 -6.17 4.92
CA PHE A 213 10.96 -7.15 5.38
C PHE A 213 11.47 -8.58 5.20
N GLU A 214 11.21 -9.44 6.17
CA GLU A 214 11.55 -10.86 6.16
C GLU A 214 10.29 -11.70 6.33
N VAL A 215 10.17 -12.79 5.56
CA VAL A 215 9.08 -13.75 5.74
C VAL A 215 9.28 -14.46 7.08
N LYS A 216 8.28 -14.40 7.96
CA LYS A 216 8.28 -15.08 9.27
C LYS A 216 7.37 -16.31 9.29
N ARG A 217 6.28 -16.28 8.52
CA ARG A 217 5.29 -17.36 8.46
C ARG A 217 4.63 -17.40 7.09
N VAL A 218 4.16 -18.57 6.69
CA VAL A 218 3.29 -18.76 5.54
C VAL A 218 2.02 -19.45 6.01
N VAL A 219 0.88 -18.91 5.61
CA VAL A 219 -0.46 -19.44 5.89
C VAL A 219 -1.13 -19.74 4.55
N ALA A 220 -2.00 -20.75 4.52
CA ALA A 220 -2.74 -21.13 3.33
C ALA A 220 -4.24 -21.17 3.60
N PHE A 221 -5.02 -20.73 2.62
CA PHE A 221 -6.48 -20.82 2.60
C PHE A 221 -6.89 -21.83 1.53
N GLU A 222 -7.57 -22.91 1.94
CA GLU A 222 -7.75 -24.11 1.10
C GLU A 222 -9.18 -24.31 0.59
N ARG A 223 -10.16 -23.50 1.02
CA ARG A 223 -11.57 -23.68 0.59
C ARG A 223 -11.84 -23.26 -0.86
N GLY A 224 -10.87 -22.62 -1.50
CA GLY A 224 -10.94 -22.18 -2.88
C GLY A 224 -10.62 -23.32 -3.86
N ARG A 225 -10.82 -23.06 -5.15
CA ARG A 225 -10.39 -23.98 -6.21
C ARG A 225 -8.88 -24.22 -6.18
N ASP A 226 -8.13 -23.16 -5.94
CA ASP A 226 -6.68 -23.16 -5.77
C ASP A 226 -6.34 -22.59 -4.39
N PRO A 227 -5.41 -23.19 -3.63
CA PRO A 227 -5.00 -22.66 -2.34
C PRO A 227 -4.40 -21.26 -2.48
N VAL A 228 -4.83 -20.33 -1.63
CA VAL A 228 -4.25 -18.98 -1.56
C VAL A 228 -3.23 -18.95 -0.45
N GLN A 229 -1.97 -18.70 -0.80
CA GLN A 229 -0.89 -18.53 0.17
C GLN A 229 -0.76 -17.07 0.59
N LEU A 230 -0.54 -16.88 1.87
CA LEU A 230 -0.31 -15.60 2.49
C LEU A 230 1.03 -15.62 3.24
N TYR A 231 1.94 -14.75 2.84
CA TYR A 231 3.27 -14.62 3.41
C TYR A 231 3.27 -13.50 4.42
N ILE A 232 3.48 -13.86 5.67
CA ILE A 232 3.54 -12.94 6.80
C ILE A 232 4.96 -12.41 6.86
N MET A 233 5.11 -11.10 6.74
CA MET A 233 6.41 -10.46 6.72
C MET A 233 6.55 -9.42 7.81
N VAL A 234 7.72 -9.40 8.44
CA VAL A 234 8.06 -8.45 9.50
C VAL A 234 9.35 -7.73 9.11
N ARG A 235 9.36 -6.42 9.31
CA ARG A 235 10.54 -5.57 9.24
C ARG A 235 10.84 -5.06 10.64
N GLU A 236 12.02 -5.39 11.15
CA GLU A 236 12.54 -4.80 12.38
C GLU A 236 12.97 -3.33 12.13
N PRO A 237 12.88 -2.45 13.15
CA PRO A 237 13.33 -1.07 13.01
C PRO A 237 14.82 -1.04 12.69
N GLN A 238 15.20 -0.17 11.75
CA GLN A 238 16.58 0.01 11.32
C GLN A 238 17.10 1.34 11.87
N ALA A 239 18.36 1.36 12.31
CA ALA A 239 18.99 2.60 12.71
C ALA A 239 18.95 3.62 11.56
N PRO A 240 18.71 4.92 11.85
CA PRO A 240 18.76 5.95 10.83
C PRO A 240 20.08 5.86 10.07
N LYS A 241 20.03 5.76 8.74
CA LYS A 241 21.25 5.79 7.94
C LYS A 241 21.99 7.09 8.25
N PRO A 242 23.29 7.04 8.63
CA PRO A 242 24.05 8.26 8.86
C PRO A 242 24.03 9.07 7.57
N VAL A 243 23.50 10.29 7.64
CA VAL A 243 23.57 11.25 6.54
C VAL A 243 25.04 11.59 6.39
N TYR A 244 25.71 11.01 5.39
CA TYR A 244 27.03 11.47 4.99
C TYR A 244 26.87 12.90 4.45
N SER A 245 27.04 13.89 5.33
CA SER A 245 27.26 15.27 4.91
C SER A 245 28.51 15.28 4.04
N ALA A 246 28.36 15.62 2.77
CA ALA A 246 29.50 15.87 1.90
C ALA A 246 30.36 16.95 2.58
N ALA A 247 31.54 16.56 3.05
CA ALA A 247 32.50 17.51 3.58
C ALA A 247 32.86 18.49 2.45
N PRO A 248 32.90 19.81 2.71
CA PRO A 248 33.35 20.76 1.71
C PRO A 248 34.81 20.42 1.36
N VAL A 249 35.06 20.14 0.09
CA VAL A 249 36.41 20.01 -0.44
C VAL A 249 37.09 21.35 -0.26
N LEU A 250 37.92 21.49 0.78
CA LEU A 250 38.81 22.62 0.94
C LEU A 250 39.89 22.53 -0.14
N LEU A 251 39.68 23.28 -1.23
CA LEU A 251 40.68 23.49 -2.25
C LEU A 251 41.84 24.29 -1.64
N SER A 252 42.91 23.61 -1.25
CA SER A 252 44.15 24.23 -0.81
C SER A 252 44.79 24.97 -1.99
N ALA A 253 44.64 26.29 -2.03
CA ALA A 253 45.40 27.15 -2.93
C ALA A 253 46.88 27.12 -2.53
N LEU A 254 47.70 26.43 -3.33
CA LEU A 254 49.16 26.55 -3.25
C LEU A 254 49.55 27.91 -3.83
N GLY A 255 49.83 28.87 -2.95
CA GLY A 255 50.47 30.13 -3.29
C GLY A 255 51.90 29.89 -3.75
N GLY A 256 52.12 29.95 -5.06
CA GLY A 256 53.45 30.07 -5.66
C GLY A 256 54.00 31.48 -5.44
N GLY A 257 54.87 31.62 -4.44
CA GLY A 257 55.63 32.86 -4.20
C GLY A 257 56.71 33.06 -5.26
N VAL A 258 56.65 34.21 -5.93
CA VAL A 258 57.74 34.78 -6.73
C VAL A 258 58.86 35.22 -5.78
N LYS A 259 60.11 34.87 -6.09
CA LYS A 259 61.30 35.53 -5.55
C LYS A 259 62.22 35.96 -6.69
N VAL A 260 62.41 37.28 -6.73
CA VAL A 260 63.54 38.14 -7.15
C VAL A 260 64.26 37.77 -8.45
#